data_AF-A0A7Y3JUT0-F1
#
_entry.id   AF-A0A7Y3JUT0-F1
#
_cell.length_a   1.000
_cell.length_b   1.000
_cell.length_c   1.000
_cell.angle_alpha   90.00
_cell.angle_beta   90.00
_cell.angle_gamma   90.00
#
_symmetry.space_group_name_H-M   'P 1'
#
loop_
_entity.id
_entity.type
_entity.pdbx_description
1 polymer ?
#
loop_
_entity_poly.entity_id
_entity_poly.type
_entity_poly.pdbx_seq_one_letter_code
_entity_poly.pdbx_strand_id
1 'polypeptide(L)'
;MSLHDPDRSINVALVGVGNCASSLVQGLAHYRDGANEHVGLMHWELGGYRPSDIRVVAAWDVDRRKVGRDVAQAIFARPNCTAVFCESVPRTGATVRMGRVLDGVAEH
;
A
#
# COMPACT_ATOMS: atom_id res chain seq x y z
N MET A 1 -4.25 14.41 -25.66
CA MET A 1 -3.36 13.32 -25.23
C MET A 1 -2.65 13.81 -23.98
N SER A 2 -2.99 13.27 -22.80
CA SER A 2 -2.36 13.69 -21.54
C SER A 2 -0.92 13.21 -21.56
N LEU A 3 0.03 14.14 -21.63
CA LEU A 3 1.44 13.86 -21.41
C LEU A 3 1.56 13.57 -19.92
N HIS A 4 1.61 12.29 -19.56
CA HIS A 4 1.83 11.88 -18.18
C HIS A 4 3.17 12.45 -17.72
N ASP A 5 3.14 13.25 -16.65
CA ASP A 5 4.33 13.85 -16.05
C ASP A 5 4.98 12.80 -15.14
N PRO A 6 6.16 12.26 -15.50
CA PRO A 6 6.81 11.20 -14.75
C PRO A 6 7.34 11.66 -13.39
N ASP A 7 7.47 12.97 -13.16
CA ASP A 7 7.92 13.54 -11.89
C ASP A 7 6.77 13.74 -10.90
N ARG A 8 5.53 13.52 -11.34
CA ARG A 8 4.34 13.65 -10.50
C ARG A 8 4.18 12.44 -9.59
N SER A 9 4.04 12.68 -8.30
CA SER A 9 3.80 11.62 -7.32
C SER A 9 2.85 12.04 -6.22
N ILE A 10 2.12 11.07 -5.70
CA ILE A 10 1.28 11.19 -4.50
C ILE A 10 1.95 10.37 -3.41
N ASN A 11 2.51 11.07 -2.42
CA ASN A 11 3.09 10.44 -1.25
C ASN A 11 1.98 10.13 -0.25
N VAL A 12 1.79 8.85 0.03
CA VAL A 12 0.80 8.38 1.01
C VAL A 12 1.47 7.76 2.22
N ALA A 13 0.79 7.88 3.35
CA ALA A 13 1.17 7.23 4.59
C ALA A 13 0.08 6.27 5.06
N LEU A 14 0.48 5.13 5.62
CA LEU A 14 -0.44 4.10 6.13
C LEU A 14 -0.50 4.16 7.66
N VAL A 15 -1.70 4.23 8.23
CA VAL A 15 -1.90 4.11 9.68
C VAL A 15 -2.79 2.89 9.90
N GLY A 16 -2.21 1.84 10.48
CA GLY A 16 -2.78 0.50 10.47
C GLY A 16 -2.45 -0.24 9.18
N VAL A 17 -1.53 -1.21 9.25
CA VAL A 17 -1.09 -2.02 8.10
C VAL A 17 -1.91 -3.32 8.08
N GLY A 18 -3.25 -3.17 8.08
CA GLY A 18 -4.23 -4.27 8.07
C GLY A 18 -4.53 -4.84 6.68
N ASN A 19 -5.62 -5.61 6.55
CA ASN A 19 -6.07 -6.18 5.28
C ASN A 19 -6.32 -5.11 4.20
N CYS A 20 -6.93 -3.98 4.54
CA CYS A 20 -7.15 -2.89 3.57
C CYS A 20 -5.83 -2.32 3.05
N ALA A 21 -4.85 -2.10 3.94
CA ALA A 21 -3.51 -1.66 3.55
C ALA A 21 -2.82 -2.73 2.67
N SER A 22 -3.00 -4.01 2.99
CA SER A 22 -2.46 -5.11 2.18
C SER A 22 -3.05 -5.13 0.77
N SER A 23 -4.38 -5.06 0.64
CA SER A 23 -5.04 -4.98 -0.68
C SER A 23 -4.63 -3.72 -1.45
N LEU A 24 -4.50 -2.56 -0.79
CA LEU A 24 -4.04 -1.34 -1.44
C LEU A 24 -2.62 -1.50 -2.00
N VAL A 25 -1.66 -1.94 -1.17
CA VAL A 25 -0.25 -2.03 -1.57
C VAL A 25 -0.06 -3.10 -2.66
N GLN A 26 -0.75 -4.24 -2.55
CA GLN A 26 -0.80 -5.24 -3.62
C GLN A 26 -1.39 -4.64 -4.90
N GLY A 27 -2.45 -3.85 -4.81
CA GLY A 27 -3.06 -3.13 -5.94
C GLY A 27 -2.07 -2.17 -6.61
N LEU A 28 -1.35 -1.37 -5.84
CA LEU A 28 -0.33 -0.46 -6.38
C LEU A 28 0.78 -1.20 -7.14
N ALA A 29 1.16 -2.40 -6.68
CA ALA A 29 2.11 -3.25 -7.41
C ALA A 29 1.46 -3.92 -8.64
N HIS A 30 0.21 -4.37 -8.52
CA HIS A 30 -0.53 -5.02 -9.59
C HIS A 30 -0.80 -4.08 -10.78
N TYR A 31 -1.20 -2.84 -10.53
CA TYR A 31 -1.50 -1.84 -11.55
C TYR A 31 -0.27 -1.03 -12.00
N ARG A 32 0.95 -1.38 -11.56
CA ARG A 32 2.17 -0.80 -12.14
C ARG A 32 2.35 -1.29 -13.58
N ASP A 33 3.13 -0.54 -14.36
CA ASP A 33 3.32 -0.70 -15.81
C ASP A 33 3.20 -2.15 -16.32
N GLY A 34 2.29 -2.36 -17.28
CA GLY A 34 2.09 -3.66 -17.94
C GLY A 34 0.82 -4.43 -17.57
N ALA A 35 0.01 -3.93 -16.61
CA ALA A 35 -1.32 -4.46 -16.38
C ALA A 35 -2.27 -4.04 -17.52
N ASN A 36 -2.66 -5.00 -18.36
CA ASN A 36 -3.64 -4.80 -19.43
C ASN A 36 -5.08 -4.61 -18.92
N GLU A 37 -5.30 -4.74 -17.60
CA GLU A 37 -6.62 -4.82 -17.00
C GLU A 37 -6.78 -3.75 -15.89
N HIS A 38 -7.77 -2.87 -16.07
CA HIS A 38 -8.10 -1.78 -15.14
C HIS A 38 -9.28 -2.14 -14.22
N VAL A 39 -9.55 -3.44 -14.04
CA VAL A 39 -10.69 -3.94 -13.26
C VAL A 39 -10.64 -3.38 -11.83
N GLY A 40 -11.77 -2.86 -11.35
CA GLY A 40 -11.90 -2.26 -10.02
C GLY A 40 -11.56 -0.76 -9.96
N LEU A 41 -11.01 -0.17 -11.04
CA LEU A 41 -10.77 1.27 -11.14
C LEU A 41 -11.84 1.91 -12.03
N MET A 42 -12.55 2.91 -11.53
CA MET A 42 -13.50 3.70 -12.35
C MET A 42 -12.77 4.53 -13.41
N HIS A 43 -11.59 5.04 -13.06
CA HIS A 43 -10.73 5.84 -13.92
C HIS A 43 -9.29 5.36 -13.79
N TRP A 44 -8.64 5.11 -14.93
CA TRP A 44 -7.21 4.81 -14.96
C TRP A 44 -6.35 6.03 -14.63
N GLU A 45 -6.78 7.20 -15.10
CA GLU A 45 -6.15 8.48 -14.82
C GLU A 45 -7.20 9.40 -14.19
N LEU A 46 -6.88 9.97 -13.02
CA LEU A 46 -7.74 10.91 -12.31
C LEU A 46 -6.95 12.19 -12.01
N GLY A 47 -7.36 13.30 -12.62
CA GLY A 47 -6.66 14.59 -12.43
C GLY A 47 -5.20 14.59 -12.92
N GLY A 48 -4.87 13.72 -13.88
CA GLY A 48 -3.50 13.52 -14.36
C GLY A 48 -2.63 12.66 -13.44
N TYR A 49 -3.23 11.87 -12.55
CA TYR A 49 -2.53 10.87 -11.72
C TYR A 49 -3.00 9.46 -12.07
N ARG A 50 -2.05 8.53 -12.12
CA ARG A 50 -2.24 7.10 -12.32
C ARG A 50 -1.94 6.34 -11.02
N PRO A 51 -2.37 5.07 -10.88
CA PRO A 51 -1.99 4.23 -9.75
C PRO A 51 -0.46 4.14 -9.55
N SER A 52 0.31 4.17 -10.64
CA SER A 52 1.78 4.17 -10.65
C SER A 52 2.41 5.35 -9.90
N ASP A 53 1.66 6.46 -9.76
CA ASP A 53 2.17 7.71 -9.18
C ASP A 53 2.03 7.72 -7.65
N ILE A 54 1.31 6.74 -7.08
CA ILE A 54 1.12 6.61 -5.64
C ILE A 54 2.32 5.89 -5.02
N ARG A 55 2.96 6.54 -4.04
CA ARG A 55 4.13 6.02 -3.33
C ARG A 55 3.85 5.95 -1.84
N VAL A 56 4.01 4.76 -1.26
CA VAL A 56 3.97 4.60 0.20
C VAL A 56 5.30 5.08 0.78
N VAL A 57 5.27 6.19 1.50
CA VAL A 57 6.48 6.83 2.05
C VAL A 57 6.61 6.69 3.56
N ALA A 58 5.53 6.31 4.25
CA ALA A 58 5.52 6.10 5.69
C ALA A 58 4.45 5.09 6.10
N ALA A 59 4.67 4.40 7.20
CA ALA A 59 3.67 3.51 7.78
C ALA A 59 3.80 3.40 9.30
N TRP A 60 2.67 3.20 9.98
CA TRP A 60 2.58 2.88 11.39
C TRP A 60 1.64 1.71 11.64
N ASP A 61 2.04 0.84 12.57
CA ASP A 61 1.21 -0.22 13.14
C ASP A 61 1.64 -0.44 14.60
N VAL A 62 0.80 -1.10 15.38
CA VAL A 62 1.07 -1.48 16.78
C VAL A 62 1.50 -2.94 16.89
N ASP A 63 1.26 -3.75 15.86
CA ASP A 63 1.61 -5.15 15.84
C ASP A 63 3.12 -5.33 15.66
N ARG A 64 3.77 -5.89 16.67
CA ARG A 64 5.21 -6.23 16.67
C ARG A 64 5.64 -7.12 15.50
N ARG A 65 4.73 -7.87 14.88
CA ARG A 65 5.02 -8.68 13.68
C ARG A 65 5.23 -7.83 12.44
N LYS A 66 4.75 -6.58 12.45
CA LYS A 66 4.80 -5.63 11.33
C LYS A 66 5.84 -4.54 11.57
N VAL A 67 5.91 -4.03 12.80
CA VAL A 67 6.87 -2.98 13.20
C VAL A 67 8.31 -3.40 12.87
N GLY A 68 9.07 -2.47 12.29
CA GLY A 68 10.47 -2.66 11.87
C GLY A 68 10.64 -3.31 10.50
N ARG A 69 9.56 -3.71 9.83
CA ARG A 69 9.60 -4.30 8.47
C ARG A 69 9.29 -3.26 7.41
N ASP A 70 9.80 -3.47 6.20
CA ASP A 70 9.35 -2.73 5.02
C ASP A 70 7.86 -3.01 4.79
N VAL A 71 7.09 -2.01 4.35
CA VAL A 71 5.65 -2.18 4.06
C VAL A 71 5.40 -3.34 3.11
N ALA A 72 6.24 -3.54 2.09
CA ALA A 72 6.09 -4.65 1.14
C ALA A 72 6.10 -6.03 1.81
N GLN A 73 6.75 -6.16 2.96
CA GLN A 73 6.77 -7.39 3.75
C GLN A 73 5.68 -7.40 4.84
N ALA A 74 5.45 -6.25 5.48
CA ALA A 74 4.53 -6.14 6.61
C ALA A 74 3.08 -6.44 6.23
N ILE A 75 2.68 -6.13 5.00
CA ILE A 75 1.30 -6.37 4.52
C ILE A 75 0.89 -7.85 4.47
N PHE A 76 1.87 -8.76 4.44
CA PHE A 76 1.65 -10.20 4.44
C PHE A 76 1.78 -10.82 5.84
N ALA A 77 2.15 -10.03 6.85
CA ALA A 77 2.25 -10.53 8.21
C ALA A 77 0.85 -10.76 8.81
N ARG A 78 0.65 -11.95 9.40
CA ARG A 78 -0.55 -12.23 10.20
C ARG A 78 -0.79 -11.12 11.24
N PRO A 79 -2.04 -10.73 11.52
CA PRO A 79 -3.28 -11.42 11.18
C PRO A 79 -3.86 -11.02 9.81
N ASN A 80 -3.11 -10.29 8.97
CA ASN A 80 -3.57 -10.06 7.61
C ASN A 80 -3.79 -11.40 6.91
N CYS A 81 -4.94 -11.51 6.25
CA CYS A 81 -5.46 -12.72 5.62
C CYS A 81 -6.28 -12.41 4.36
N THR A 82 -6.20 -11.17 3.84
CA THR A 82 -6.78 -10.81 2.55
C THR A 82 -6.19 -11.68 1.43
N ALA A 83 -6.92 -11.80 0.32
CA ALA A 83 -6.45 -12.54 -0.85
C ALA A 83 -5.08 -11.99 -1.31
N VAL A 84 -4.17 -12.91 -1.61
CA VAL A 84 -2.88 -12.57 -2.21
C VAL A 84 -3.04 -12.66 -3.72
N PHE A 85 -3.21 -11.51 -4.37
CA PHE A 85 -3.36 -11.38 -5.83
C PHE A 85 -2.14 -10.74 -6.49
N CYS A 86 -1.22 -10.21 -5.69
CA CYS A 86 0.10 -9.75 -6.14
C CYS A 86 1.15 -10.14 -5.10
N GLU A 87 1.79 -11.29 -5.29
CA GLU A 87 2.82 -11.81 -4.37
C GLU A 87 4.11 -10.97 -4.40
N SER A 88 4.47 -10.46 -5.59
CA SER A 88 5.69 -9.69 -5.80
C SER A 88 5.44 -8.20 -5.67
N VAL A 89 5.51 -7.71 -4.43
CA VAL A 89 5.47 -6.27 -4.14
C VAL A 89 6.90 -5.74 -4.04
N PRO A 90 7.33 -4.80 -4.91
CA PRO A 90 8.64 -4.16 -4.78
C PRO A 90 8.80 -3.47 -3.43
N ARG A 91 10.02 -3.46 -2.90
CA ARG A 91 10.32 -2.73 -1.66
C ARG A 91 9.86 -1.29 -1.76
N THR A 92 9.13 -0.82 -0.76
CA THR A 92 8.64 0.56 -0.74
C THR A 92 9.70 1.52 -0.19
N GLY A 93 10.61 1.01 0.65
CA GLY A 93 11.54 1.83 1.43
C GLY A 93 10.92 2.42 2.69
N ALA A 94 9.59 2.32 2.85
CA ALA A 94 8.89 2.76 4.04
C ALA A 94 8.91 1.63 5.09
N THR A 95 9.65 1.84 6.18
CA THR A 95 9.63 0.95 7.35
C THR A 95 8.41 1.25 8.23
N VAL A 96 7.68 0.21 8.64
CA VAL A 96 6.58 0.33 9.59
C VAL A 96 7.10 0.71 10.96
N ARG A 97 6.64 1.85 11.48
CA ARG A 97 7.02 2.39 12.79
C ARG A 97 6.00 2.01 13.84
N MET A 98 6.43 1.92 15.10
CA MET A 98 5.51 1.73 16.23
C MET A 98 4.56 2.93 16.33
N GLY A 99 3.26 2.67 16.22
CA GLY A 99 2.21 3.66 16.46
C GLY A 99 1.94 3.86 17.95
N ARG A 100 1.12 4.86 18.29
CA ARG A 100 0.54 4.96 19.65
C ARG A 100 -0.63 4.00 19.73
N VAL A 101 -0.65 3.15 20.77
CA VAL A 101 -1.70 2.13 20.94
C VAL A 101 -3.08 2.77 21.15
N LEU A 102 -3.18 3.68 22.13
CA LEU A 102 -4.45 4.35 22.50
C LEU A 102 -5.60 3.33 22.62
N ASP A 103 -6.75 3.63 22.01
CA ASP A 103 -7.94 2.79 21.91
C ASP A 103 -7.98 1.95 20.62
N GLY A 104 -6.87 1.86 19.87
CA GLY A 104 -6.79 1.21 18.57
C GLY A 104 -6.64 -0.32 18.61
N VAL A 105 -6.56 -0.92 19.80
CA VAL A 105 -6.48 -2.38 19.99
C VAL A 105 -7.56 -2.81 20.96
N ALA A 106 -8.48 -3.63 20.47
CA ALA A 106 -9.49 -4.24 21.31
C ALA A 106 -8.98 -5.57 21.91
N GLU A 107 -9.61 -6.05 22.98
CA GLU A 107 -9.14 -7.21 23.75
C GLU A 107 -9.29 -8.57 23.04
N HIS A 108 -10.00 -8.61 21.90
CA HIS A 108 -10.44 -9.82 21.20
C HIS A 108 -9.45 -10.34 20.15
#